data_AF-A0A3N5VV67-F1
#
_entry.id   AF-A0A3N5VV67-F1
#
_cell.length_a   1.000
_cell.length_b   1.000
_cell.length_c   1.000
_cell.angle_alpha   90.00
_cell.angle_beta   90.00
_cell.angle_gamma   90.00
#
_symmetry.space_group_name_H-M   'P 1'
#
loop_
_entity.id
_entity.type
_entity.pdbx_description
1 polymer ?
#
loop_
_entity_poly.entity_id
_entity_poly.type
_entity_poly.pdbx_seq_one_letter_code
_entity_poly.pdbx_strand_id
1 'polypeptide(L)' 'MKKAIVVGSGAGGATVAKELQGHYEVTVLEAGKQFQPFRMELEGLEKLRQIGLFFDEREIQFVIPAFKTR' A
#
# COMPACT_ATOMS: atom_id res chain seq x y z
N MET A 1 -28.05 -10.23 -5.32
CA MET A 1 -26.95 -9.61 -4.56
C MET A 1 -26.44 -8.40 -5.33
N LYS A 2 -26.15 -7.29 -4.65
CA LYS A 2 -25.55 -6.11 -5.28
C LYS A 2 -24.04 -6.35 -5.43
N LYS A 3 -23.47 -5.94 -6.56
CA LYS A 3 -22.04 -6.11 -6.87
C LYS A 3 -21.33 -4.76 -6.79
N ALA A 4 -20.08 -4.76 -6.34
CA ALA A 4 -19.22 -3.60 -6.32
C ALA A 4 -17.82 -3.96 -6.80
N ILE A 5 -17.22 -3.11 -7.63
CA ILE A 5 -15.82 -3.23 -8.05
C ILE A 5 -15.06 -2.07 -7.44
N VAL A 6 -14.00 -2.37 -6.69
CA VAL A 6 -13.04 -1.38 -6.18
C VAL A 6 -11.80 -1.44 -7.05
N VAL A 7 -11.47 -0.35 -7.74
CA VAL A 7 -10.28 -0.24 -8.56
C VAL A 7 -9.16 0.40 -7.74
N GLY A 8 -8.08 -0.34 -7.53
CA GLY A 8 -6.98 -0.01 -6.63
C GLY A 8 -7.09 -0.73 -5.28
N SER A 9 -5.97 -1.29 -4.84
CA SER A 9 -5.79 -2.06 -3.61
C SER A 9 -4.92 -1.34 -2.56
N GLY A 10 -4.53 -0.08 -2.85
CA GLY A 10 -3.89 0.80 -1.87
C GLY A 10 -4.80 1.06 -0.67
N ALA A 11 -4.29 1.79 0.33
CA ALA A 11 -4.96 1.99 1.63
C ALA A 11 -6.45 2.37 1.50
N GLY A 12 -6.77 3.36 0.65
CA GLY A 12 -8.17 3.77 0.45
C GLY A 12 -9.05 2.69 -0.19
N GLY A 13 -8.55 1.98 -1.21
CA GLY A 13 -9.29 0.91 -1.87
C GLY A 13 -9.55 -0.28 -0.93
N ALA A 14 -8.53 -0.67 -0.15
CA ALA A 14 -8.67 -1.69 0.87
C ALA A 14 -9.70 -1.28 1.95
N THR A 15 -9.70 -0.02 2.39
CA THR A 15 -10.71 0.49 3.33
C THR A 15 -12.12 0.41 2.74
N VAL A 16 -12.34 0.89 1.52
CA VAL A 16 -13.65 0.84 0.89
C VAL A 16 -14.13 -0.61 0.70
N ALA A 17 -13.25 -1.51 0.27
CA ALA A 17 -13.59 -2.93 0.16
C ALA A 17 -14.01 -3.53 1.51
N LYS A 18 -13.30 -3.17 2.58
CA LYS A 18 -13.61 -3.60 3.95
C LYS A 18 -14.97 -3.09 4.43
N GLU A 19 -15.35 -1.85 4.12
CA GLU A 19 -16.64 -1.28 4.53
C GLU A 19 -17.81 -1.81 3.69
N LEU A 20 -17.58 -2.15 2.42
CA LEU A 20 -18.63 -2.64 1.51
C LEU A 20 -18.91 -4.14 1.64
N GLN A 21 -17.94 -4.93 2.13
CA GLN A 21 -18.13 -6.37 2.29
C GLN A 21 -19.30 -6.68 3.23
N GLY A 22 -20.01 -7.79 2.98
CA GLY A 22 -21.22 -8.17 3.74
C GLY A 22 -22.50 -7.49 3.23
N HIS A 23 -22.40 -6.28 2.67
CA HIS A 23 -23.52 -5.62 1.97
C HIS A 23 -23.49 -5.84 0.45
N TYR A 24 -22.28 -6.00 -0.11
CA TYR A 24 -22.03 -6.22 -1.53
C TYR A 24 -21.14 -7.44 -1.74
N GLU A 25 -21.26 -8.05 -2.91
CA GLU A 25 -20.23 -8.92 -3.48
C GLU A 25 -19.12 -8.01 -4.05
N VAL A 26 -18.04 -7.88 -3.30
CA VAL A 26 -16.95 -6.94 -3.61
C VAL A 26 -15.85 -7.66 -4.39
N THR A 27 -15.45 -7.09 -5.53
CA THR A 27 -14.24 -7.48 -6.27
C THR A 27 -13.23 -6.33 -6.22
N VAL A 28 -12.01 -6.59 -5.75
CA VAL A 28 -10.91 -5.61 -5.79
C VAL A 28 -10.05 -5.90 -7.01
N LEU A 29 -9.84 -4.89 -7.86
CA LEU A 29 -9.02 -4.96 -9.06
C LEU A 29 -7.80 -4.06 -8.90
N GLU A 30 -6.61 -4.62 -9.02
CA GLU A 30 -5.33 -3.90 -8.97
C GLU A 30 -4.51 -4.21 -10.22
N ALA A 31 -3.77 -3.21 -10.72
CA ALA A 31 -2.83 -3.43 -11.80
C ALA A 31 -1.47 -3.90 -11.23
N GLY A 32 -0.89 -4.93 -11.85
CA GLY A 32 0.48 -5.35 -11.56
C GLY A 32 0.58 -6.66 -10.79
N LYS A 33 1.63 -6.77 -9.97
CA LYS A 33 1.97 -8.01 -9.24
C LYS A 33 1.18 -8.12 -7.94
N GLN A 34 1.16 -9.32 -7.37
CA GLN A 34 0.55 -9.57 -6.06
C GLN A 34 1.09 -8.61 -5.00
N PHE A 35 0.20 -8.14 -4.12
CA PHE A 35 0.54 -7.26 -3.01
C PHE A 35 1.69 -7.85 -2.18
N GLN A 36 2.73 -7.03 -1.96
CA GLN A 36 3.86 -7.37 -1.11
C GLN A 36 3.79 -6.50 0.14
N PRO A 37 3.47 -7.08 1.31
CA PRO A 37 3.44 -6.31 2.54
C PRO A 37 4.83 -5.73 2.83
N PHE A 38 4.86 -4.50 3.33
CA PHE A 38 6.09 -3.92 3.86
C PHE A 38 6.56 -4.78 5.05
N ARG A 39 7.80 -5.28 4.98
CA ARG A 39 8.33 -6.27 5.94
C ARG A 39 9.27 -5.69 6.99
N MET A 40 9.59 -4.40 6.93
CA MET A 40 10.48 -3.77 7.90
C MET A 40 9.68 -3.17 9.06
N GLU A 41 10.35 -3.06 10.20
CA GLU A 41 9.79 -2.44 11.39
C GLU A 41 9.74 -0.92 11.21
N LEU A 42 8.54 -0.34 11.39
CA LEU A 42 8.31 1.09 11.19
C LEU A 42 9.15 1.96 12.13
N GLU A 43 9.40 1.50 13.36
CA GLU A 43 10.25 2.21 14.33
C GLU A 43 11.69 2.37 13.84
N GLY A 44 12.24 1.36 13.17
CA GLY A 44 13.57 1.43 12.57
C GLY A 44 13.63 2.47 11.45
N LEU A 45 12.59 2.52 10.62
CA LEU A 45 12.47 3.50 9.55
C LEU A 45 12.33 4.94 10.09
N GLU A 46 11.57 5.12 11.17
CA GLU A 46 11.41 6.41 11.82
C GLU A 46 12.73 6.93 12.42
N LYS A 47 13.51 6.05 13.06
CA LYS A 47 14.85 6.41 13.56
C LYS A 47 15.79 6.82 12.42
N LEU A 48 15.77 6.09 11.30
CA LEU A 48 16.55 6.44 10.10
C LEU A 48 16.14 7.82 9.53
N ARG A 49 14.84 8.09 9.47
CA ARG A 49 14.34 9.42 9.06
C ARG A 49 14.77 10.53 10.03
N GLN A 50 14.75 10.27 11.34
CA GLN A 50 15.14 11.25 12.36
C GLN A 50 16.63 11.63 12.30
N ILE A 51 17.49 10.71 11.88
CA ILE A 51 18.92 10.97 11.67
C ILE A 51 19.24 11.56 10.28
N GLY A 52 18.20 11.88 9.49
CA GLY A 52 18.34 12.51 8.18
C GLY A 52 18.61 11.54 7.04
N LEU A 53 18.51 10.22 7.20
CA LEU A 53 18.49 9.32 6.04
C LEU A 53 17.12 9.42 5.32
N PHE A 54 17.09 9.19 4.00
CA PHE A 54 15.94 9.44 3.09
C PHE A 54 15.76 10.90 2.64
N PHE A 55 16.85 11.63 2.39
CA PHE A 55 16.77 12.98 1.78
C PHE A 55 16.20 12.95 0.37
N ASP A 56 16.37 11.83 -0.32
CA ASP A 56 15.89 11.60 -1.67
C ASP A 56 14.88 10.45 -1.70
N GLU A 57 13.75 10.67 -2.37
CA GLU A 57 12.68 9.70 -2.53
C GLU A 57 13.15 8.39 -3.22
N ARG A 58 14.28 8.44 -3.94
CA ARG A 58 14.94 7.28 -4.55
C ARG A 58 15.59 6.38 -3.51
N GLU A 59 16.03 6.91 -2.37
CA GLU A 59 16.60 6.11 -1.27
C GLU A 59 15.53 5.23 -0.61
N ILE A 60 14.28 5.70 -0.59
CA ILE A 60 13.12 4.95 -0.06
C ILE A 60 12.88 3.68 -0.88
N GLN A 61 13.24 3.65 -2.16
CA GLN A 61 13.09 2.46 -3.00
C GLN A 61 13.94 1.26 -2.52
N PHE A 62 15.07 1.50 -1.85
CA PHE A 62 15.92 0.43 -1.31
C PHE A 62 15.28 -0.30 -0.13
N VAL A 63 14.52 0.42 0.69
CA VAL A 63 13.82 -0.12 1.86
C VAL A 63 12.39 -0.53 1.56
N ILE A 64 11.75 0.13 0.59
CA ILE A 64 10.42 -0.20 0.09
C ILE A 64 10.51 -0.49 -1.42
N PRO A 65 10.81 -1.72 -1.84
CA PRO A 65 10.96 -2.07 -3.26
C PRO A 65 9.70 -1.84 -4.10
N ALA A 66 8.54 -1.78 -3.45
CA ALA A 66 7.26 -1.46 -4.07
C ALA A 66 7.08 0.05 -4.32
N PHE A 67 7.85 0.90 -3.65
CA PHE A 67 7.87 2.34 -3.87
C PHE A 67 8.75 2.63 -5.08
N LYS A 68 8.16 3.22 -6.14
CA LYS A 68 8.89 3.62 -7.35
C LYS A 68 8.62 5.08 -7.64
N THR A 69 9.68 5.87 -7.65
CA THR A 69 9.68 7.26 -8.13
C THR A 69 10.15 7.27 -9.58
N ARG A 70 9.64 8.22 -10.38
CA ARG A 70 9.87 8.28 -11.83
C ARG A 70 11.17 8.97 -12.18
#